data_AF-A0A084H249-F1
#
_entry.id   AF-A0A084H249-F1
#
_cell.length_a   1.000
_cell.length_b   1.000
_cell.length_c   1.000
_cell.angle_alpha   90.00
_cell.angle_beta   90.00
_cell.angle_gamma   90.00
#
_symmetry.space_group_name_H-M   'P 1'
#
loop_
_entity.id
_entity.type
_entity.pdbx_description
1 polymer ?
#
loop_
_entity_poly.entity_id
_entity_poly.type
_entity_poly.pdbx_seq_one_letter_code
_entity_poly.pdbx_strand_id
1 'polypeptide(L)'
;MLNGTVSPRTLTAVKALRKFHFQPERTHDELNKKSSGFARLLDAISRTFKVTEQGVAYIYLTEEKLSAYRVDQAAAANLVNVLSSMARVRICVFYIKYPNEIRFRIRSRIIRIDDIARRFGGERTLLRQALRLDHEKS
;
A
#
# COMPACT_ATOMS: atom_id res chain seq x y z
N MET A 1 18.59 17.15 8.25
CA MET A 1 18.52 16.46 6.94
C MET A 1 17.08 16.39 6.49
N LEU A 2 16.72 17.00 5.35
CA LEU A 2 15.39 16.91 4.77
C LEU A 2 15.26 15.57 4.03
N ASN A 3 14.74 14.54 4.70
CA ASN A 3 14.30 13.31 4.04
C ASN A 3 12.90 13.51 3.44
N GLY A 4 12.77 14.49 2.53
CA GLY A 4 11.51 14.83 1.88
C GLY A 4 11.75 15.29 0.45
N THR A 5 10.93 14.80 -0.48
CA THR A 5 10.84 15.28 -1.87
C THR A 5 10.35 16.74 -1.96
N VAL A 6 9.98 17.35 -0.83
CA VAL A 6 9.59 18.75 -0.72
C VAL A 6 10.82 19.62 -0.52
N SER A 7 11.04 20.53 -1.47
CA SER A 7 12.15 21.51 -1.45
C SER A 7 11.63 22.93 -1.21
N PRO A 8 12.51 23.90 -0.86
CA PRO A 8 12.14 25.32 -0.85
C PRO A 8 11.50 25.77 -2.18
N ARG A 9 11.99 25.25 -3.32
CA ARG A 9 11.40 25.51 -4.64
C ARG A 9 9.96 24.99 -4.74
N THR A 10 9.67 23.81 -4.18
CA THR A 10 8.31 23.25 -4.12
C THR A 10 7.38 24.19 -3.34
N LEU A 11 7.82 24.67 -2.17
CA LEU A 11 7.02 25.57 -1.33
C LEU A 11 6.80 26.94 -2.00
N THR A 12 7.79 27.46 -2.72
CA THR A 12 7.65 28.69 -3.53
C THR A 12 6.62 28.50 -4.65
N ALA A 13 6.61 27.35 -5.33
CA ALA A 13 5.60 27.05 -6.34
C ALA A 13 4.19 26.97 -5.72
N VAL A 14 4.04 26.32 -4.56
CA VAL A 14 2.75 26.27 -3.83
C VAL A 14 2.28 27.69 -3.45
N LYS A 15 3.19 28.55 -2.98
CA LYS A 15 2.88 29.96 -2.69
C LYS A 15 2.37 30.71 -3.93
N ALA A 16 2.95 30.45 -5.11
CA ALA A 16 2.48 31.04 -6.36
C ALA A 16 1.09 30.52 -6.74
N LEU A 17 0.82 29.23 -6.56
CA LEU A 17 -0.48 28.61 -6.84
C LEU A 17 -1.59 29.21 -5.96
N ARG A 18 -1.32 29.52 -4.68
CA ARG A 18 -2.29 30.16 -3.76
C ARG A 18 -2.83 31.52 -4.26
N LYS A 19 -2.28 32.10 -5.34
CA LYS A 19 -2.81 33.32 -5.99
C LYS A 19 -4.04 33.05 -6.88
N PHE A 20 -4.28 31.80 -7.29
CA PHE A 20 -5.45 31.44 -8.09
C PHE A 20 -6.67 31.15 -7.22
N HIS A 21 -7.87 31.34 -7.77
CA HIS A 21 -9.12 31.05 -7.10
C HIS A 21 -9.45 29.55 -7.14
N PHE A 22 -8.82 28.78 -6.25
CA PHE A 22 -9.22 27.40 -5.95
C PHE A 22 -9.21 27.17 -4.43
N GLN A 23 -9.83 26.08 -3.98
CA GLN A 23 -9.95 25.73 -2.56
C GLN A 23 -9.13 24.46 -2.29
N PRO A 24 -7.85 24.59 -1.91
CA PRO A 24 -6.96 23.44 -1.68
C PRO A 24 -7.53 22.43 -0.69
N GLU A 25 -8.24 22.91 0.31
CA GLU A 25 -8.84 22.09 1.37
C GLU A 25 -9.93 21.20 0.77
N ARG A 26 -10.84 21.76 -0.05
CA ARG A 26 -11.84 20.96 -0.78
C ARG A 26 -11.20 19.97 -1.74
N THR A 27 -10.21 20.41 -2.52
CA THR A 27 -9.48 19.51 -3.44
C THR A 27 -8.81 18.37 -2.68
N HIS A 28 -8.17 18.66 -1.55
CA HIS A 28 -7.55 17.67 -0.69
C HIS A 28 -8.58 16.66 -0.17
N ASP A 29 -9.74 17.14 0.29
CA ASP A 29 -10.80 16.28 0.81
C ASP A 29 -11.35 15.37 -0.29
N GLU A 30 -11.65 15.91 -1.48
CA GLU A 30 -12.09 15.12 -2.64
C GLU A 30 -11.08 14.05 -3.04
N LEU A 31 -9.79 14.39 -3.10
CA LEU A 31 -8.71 13.45 -3.44
C LEU A 31 -8.53 12.34 -2.38
N ASN A 32 -8.90 12.62 -1.13
CA ASN A 32 -8.73 11.68 -0.02
C ASN A 32 -9.99 10.93 0.38
N LYS A 33 -11.15 11.19 -0.24
CA LYS A 33 -12.39 10.45 0.00
C LYS A 33 -12.15 8.95 -0.10
N LYS A 34 -12.59 8.22 0.93
CA LYS A 34 -12.57 6.75 0.98
C LYS A 34 -14.00 6.24 0.99
N SER A 35 -14.26 5.14 0.28
CA SER A 35 -15.56 4.49 0.32
C SER A 35 -15.78 3.79 1.68
N SER A 36 -17.04 3.60 2.06
CA SER A 36 -17.39 2.78 3.23
C SER A 36 -16.85 1.35 3.10
N GLY A 37 -16.82 0.81 1.88
CA GLY A 37 -16.18 -0.46 1.54
C GLY A 37 -14.70 -0.51 1.92
N PHE A 38 -13.94 0.55 1.59
CA PHE A 38 -12.53 0.67 1.95
C PHE A 38 -12.34 0.65 3.48
N ALA A 39 -13.16 1.39 4.22
CA ALA A 39 -13.09 1.43 5.68
C ALA A 39 -13.43 0.06 6.31
N ARG A 40 -14.46 -0.63 5.81
CA ARG A 40 -14.84 -1.97 6.26
C ARG A 40 -13.76 -3.01 5.96
N LEU A 41 -13.14 -2.95 4.79
CA LEU A 41 -12.04 -3.84 4.43
C LEU A 41 -10.83 -3.61 5.34
N LEU A 42 -10.49 -2.34 5.63
CA LEU A 42 -9.45 -1.99 6.58
C LEU A 42 -9.73 -2.57 7.97
N ASP A 43 -10.94 -2.41 8.50
CA ASP A 43 -11.34 -2.98 9.80
C ASP A 43 -11.20 -4.51 9.80
N ALA A 44 -11.72 -5.19 8.77
CA ALA A 44 -11.65 -6.65 8.65
C ALA A 44 -10.20 -7.16 8.60
N ILE A 45 -9.33 -6.49 7.84
CA ILE A 45 -7.91 -6.85 7.79
C ILE A 45 -7.24 -6.56 9.13
N SER A 46 -7.49 -5.39 9.72
CA SER A 46 -6.86 -4.96 10.97
C SER A 46 -7.16 -5.90 12.14
N ARG A 47 -8.31 -6.57 12.14
CA ARG A 47 -8.69 -7.58 13.14
C ARG A 47 -8.01 -8.94 12.95
N THR A 48 -7.60 -9.27 11.73
CA THR A 48 -7.22 -10.65 11.36
C THR A 48 -5.78 -10.80 10.91
N PHE A 49 -5.12 -9.71 10.50
CA PHE A 49 -3.75 -9.79 10.01
C PHE A 49 -2.79 -10.19 11.12
N LYS A 50 -1.83 -11.04 10.77
CA LYS A 50 -0.77 -11.48 11.66
C LYS A 50 0.51 -10.72 11.34
N VAL A 51 1.32 -10.52 12.39
CA VAL A 51 2.65 -9.95 12.28
C VAL A 51 3.61 -10.96 12.88
N THR A 52 4.66 -11.30 12.13
CA THR A 52 5.71 -12.19 12.63
C THR A 52 6.50 -11.52 13.77
N GLU A 53 7.28 -12.30 14.53
CA GLU A 53 8.17 -11.75 15.57
C GLU A 53 9.17 -10.74 15.00
N GLN A 54 9.58 -10.92 13.75
CA GLN A 54 10.47 -10.03 13.01
C GLN A 54 9.76 -8.77 12.50
N GLY A 55 8.45 -8.61 12.75
CA GLY A 55 7.68 -7.43 12.41
C GLY A 55 7.14 -7.43 10.98
N VAL A 56 6.96 -8.60 10.34
CA VAL A 56 6.44 -8.67 8.97
C VAL A 56 4.95 -9.00 8.95
N ALA A 57 4.17 -8.15 8.30
CA ALA A 57 2.75 -8.35 8.05
C ALA A 57 2.51 -8.81 6.62
N TYR A 58 1.80 -9.92 6.43
CA TYR A 58 1.44 -10.46 5.12
C TYR A 58 -0.08 -10.55 4.99
N ILE A 59 -0.63 -9.98 3.92
CA ILE A 59 -2.07 -9.88 3.68
C ILE A 59 -2.38 -10.41 2.28
N TYR A 60 -3.31 -11.37 2.20
CA TYR A 60 -3.83 -11.91 0.95
C TYR A 60 -5.19 -11.29 0.62
N LEU A 61 -5.30 -10.72 -0.57
CA LEU A 61 -6.51 -10.08 -1.09
C LEU A 61 -6.92 -10.80 -2.38
N THR A 62 -7.95 -11.64 -2.24
CA THR A 62 -8.58 -12.33 -3.35
C THR A 62 -9.68 -11.46 -3.97
N GLU A 63 -10.08 -11.80 -5.18
CA GLU A 63 -11.16 -11.11 -5.89
C GLU A 63 -12.50 -11.21 -5.14
N GLU A 64 -12.78 -12.37 -4.55
CA GLU A 64 -14.00 -12.62 -3.76
C GLU A 64 -14.03 -11.73 -2.52
N LYS A 65 -12.90 -11.64 -1.80
CA LYS A 65 -12.76 -10.78 -0.62
C LYS A 65 -12.98 -9.32 -1.01
N LEU A 66 -12.33 -8.84 -2.06
CA LEU A 66 -12.46 -7.46 -2.53
C LEU A 66 -13.89 -7.13 -2.98
N SER A 67 -14.53 -8.06 -3.69
CA SER A 67 -15.92 -7.95 -4.14
C SER A 67 -16.90 -7.84 -2.97
N ALA A 68 -16.69 -8.60 -1.89
CA ALA A 68 -17.52 -8.54 -0.67
C ALA A 68 -17.53 -7.15 -0.01
N TYR A 69 -16.46 -6.36 -0.20
CA TYR A 69 -16.37 -4.99 0.29
C TYR A 69 -16.60 -3.94 -0.79
N ARG A 70 -16.82 -4.33 -2.05
CA ARG A 70 -16.94 -3.42 -3.21
C ARG A 70 -15.73 -2.49 -3.32
N VAL A 71 -14.53 -3.04 -3.18
CA VAL A 71 -13.26 -2.31 -3.28
C VAL A 71 -12.48 -2.87 -4.46
N ASP A 72 -12.01 -2.02 -5.37
CA ASP A 72 -11.16 -2.47 -6.46
C ASP A 72 -9.72 -2.75 -5.98
N GLN A 73 -8.95 -3.49 -6.78
CA GLN A 73 -7.61 -3.91 -6.43
C GLN A 73 -6.65 -2.72 -6.21
N ALA A 74 -6.80 -1.62 -6.97
CA ALA A 74 -5.93 -0.46 -6.84
C ALA A 74 -6.21 0.32 -5.55
N ALA A 75 -7.48 0.50 -5.19
CA ALA A 75 -7.89 1.04 -3.91
C ALA A 75 -7.37 0.16 -2.77
N ALA A 76 -7.53 -1.17 -2.86
CA ALA A 76 -7.06 -2.08 -1.83
C ALA A 76 -5.53 -2.07 -1.66
N ALA A 77 -4.77 -1.91 -2.75
CA ALA A 77 -3.32 -1.76 -2.70
C ALA A 77 -2.85 -0.57 -1.86
N ASN A 78 -3.66 0.48 -1.75
CA ASN A 78 -3.34 1.67 -0.94
C ASN A 78 -3.42 1.40 0.58
N LEU A 79 -4.10 0.34 1.02
CA LEU A 79 -4.16 -0.05 2.43
C LEU A 79 -2.79 -0.43 2.99
N VAL A 80 -1.82 -0.81 2.14
CA VAL A 80 -0.43 -1.06 2.55
C VAL A 80 0.17 0.14 3.29
N ASN A 81 -0.21 1.36 2.90
CA ASN A 81 0.29 2.58 3.53
C ASN A 81 -0.26 2.74 4.96
N VAL A 82 -1.52 2.36 5.16
CA VAL A 82 -2.16 2.40 6.48
C VAL A 82 -1.54 1.35 7.39
N LEU A 83 -1.47 0.08 6.95
CA LEU A 83 -0.96 -1.00 7.80
C LEU A 83 0.54 -0.86 8.09
N SER A 84 1.34 -0.40 7.11
CA SER A 84 2.77 -0.15 7.36
C SER A 84 3.00 0.97 8.38
N SER A 85 2.05 1.89 8.60
CA SER A 85 2.18 2.95 9.61
C SER A 85 2.06 2.44 11.05
N MET A 86 1.59 1.22 11.27
CA MET A 86 1.42 0.64 12.60
C MET A 86 2.78 0.31 13.25
N ALA A 87 2.94 0.64 14.54
CA ALA A 87 4.23 0.54 15.24
C ALA A 87 4.84 -0.88 15.23
N ARG A 88 3.99 -1.92 15.29
CA ARG A 88 4.44 -3.33 15.27
C ARG A 88 4.87 -3.82 13.88
N VAL A 89 4.57 -3.08 12.81
CA VAL A 89 4.81 -3.49 11.42
C VAL A 89 6.08 -2.80 10.89
N ARG A 90 7.11 -3.59 10.63
CA ARG A 90 8.37 -3.14 10.01
C ARG A 90 8.32 -3.25 8.49
N ILE A 91 7.77 -4.36 7.99
CA ILE A 91 7.52 -4.65 6.57
C ILE A 91 6.07 -5.09 6.42
N CYS A 92 5.40 -4.57 5.40
CA CYS A 92 4.03 -4.93 5.04
C CYS A 92 4.00 -5.42 3.60
N VAL A 93 3.41 -6.60 3.37
CA VAL A 93 3.31 -7.23 2.07
C VAL A 93 1.85 -7.54 1.78
N PHE A 94 1.35 -7.02 0.66
CA PHE A 94 0.03 -7.31 0.13
C PHE A 94 0.16 -8.17 -1.12
N TYR A 95 -0.53 -9.29 -1.14
CA TYR A 95 -0.68 -10.18 -2.28
C TYR A 95 -2.06 -9.93 -2.87
N ILE A 96 -2.12 -9.37 -4.07
CA ILE A 96 -3.37 -8.93 -4.69
C ILE A 96 -3.57 -9.71 -5.97
N LYS A 97 -4.63 -10.51 -6.02
CA LYS A 97 -5.00 -11.28 -7.20
C LYS A 97 -5.72 -10.38 -8.21
N TYR A 98 -5.16 -10.29 -9.40
CA TYR A 98 -5.80 -9.72 -10.59
C TYR A 98 -6.19 -10.88 -11.52
N PRO A 99 -7.05 -10.64 -12.53
CA PRO A 99 -7.49 -11.71 -13.44
C PRO A 99 -6.33 -12.48 -14.12
N ASN A 100 -5.26 -11.78 -14.51
CA ASN A 100 -4.15 -12.36 -15.30
C ASN A 100 -2.81 -12.45 -14.55
N GLU A 101 -2.74 -11.90 -13.35
CA GLU A 101 -1.50 -11.76 -12.59
C GLU A 101 -1.73 -11.65 -11.09
N ILE A 102 -0.67 -11.86 -10.31
CA ILE A 102 -0.66 -11.54 -8.89
C ILE A 102 0.32 -10.39 -8.70
N ARG A 103 -0.16 -9.28 -8.15
CA ARG A 103 0.68 -8.13 -7.83
C ARG A 103 1.02 -8.13 -6.36
N PHE A 104 2.28 -7.88 -6.08
CA PHE A 104 2.77 -7.74 -4.71
C PHE A 104 3.02 -6.26 -4.44
N ARG A 105 2.44 -5.76 -3.35
CA ARG A 105 2.72 -4.41 -2.87
C ARG A 105 3.48 -4.53 -1.55
N ILE A 106 4.74 -4.12 -1.58
CA ILE A 106 5.65 -4.22 -0.43
C ILE A 106 5.93 -2.79 0.06
N ARG A 107 5.80 -2.58 1.37
CA ARG A 107 6.21 -1.34 2.03
C ARG A 107 7.06 -1.66 3.25
N SER A 108 8.24 -1.07 3.30
CA SER A 108 9.12 -1.12 4.47
C SER A 108 9.34 0.29 5.01
N ARG A 109 9.45 0.40 6.33
CA ARG A 109 9.77 1.66 7.02
C ARG A 109 11.22 1.82 7.39
N ILE A 110 11.95 0.72 7.51
CA ILE A 110 13.29 0.70 8.12
C ILE A 110 14.29 0.01 7.20
N ILE A 111 13.89 -1.12 6.62
CA ILE A 111 14.77 -1.97 5.82
C ILE A 111 14.69 -1.51 4.36
N ARG A 112 15.83 -1.35 3.70
CA ARG A 112 15.88 -1.15 2.25
C ARG A 112 15.40 -2.43 1.57
N ILE A 113 14.21 -2.38 0.99
CA ILE A 113 13.59 -3.53 0.30
C ILE A 113 13.92 -3.57 -1.19
N ASP A 114 14.65 -2.58 -1.70
CA ASP A 114 14.98 -2.45 -3.11
C ASP A 114 15.74 -3.67 -3.63
N ASP A 115 16.61 -4.26 -2.80
CA ASP A 115 17.38 -5.46 -3.16
C ASP A 115 16.48 -6.69 -3.27
N ILE A 116 15.48 -6.79 -2.38
CA ILE A 116 14.47 -7.85 -2.41
C ILE A 116 13.59 -7.68 -3.64
N ALA A 117 13.08 -6.46 -3.89
CA ALA A 117 12.26 -6.16 -5.05
C ALA A 117 13.00 -6.44 -6.38
N ARG A 118 14.29 -6.07 -6.47
CA ARG A 118 15.14 -6.35 -7.65
C ARG A 118 15.32 -7.84 -7.90
N ARG A 119 15.52 -8.65 -6.86
CA ARG A 119 15.60 -10.12 -6.97
C ARG A 119 14.31 -10.75 -7.49
N PHE A 120 13.18 -10.06 -7.38
CA PHE A 120 11.86 -10.54 -7.79
C PHE A 120 11.27 -9.77 -9.00
N GLY A 121 12.11 -9.06 -9.78
CA GLY A 121 11.70 -8.43 -11.04
C GLY A 121 11.46 -6.92 -11.01
N GLY A 122 11.77 -6.22 -9.91
CA GLY A 122 11.73 -4.75 -9.80
C GLY A 122 10.41 -4.15 -9.29
N GLU A 123 10.25 -2.81 -9.40
CA GLU A 123 9.09 -2.03 -8.92
C GLU A 123 7.72 -2.44 -9.50
N ARG A 124 7.73 -3.26 -10.56
CA ARG A 124 6.55 -3.90 -11.16
C ARG A 124 6.56 -5.38 -10.79
N THR A 125 6.15 -5.72 -9.57
CA THR A 125 6.19 -7.11 -9.12
C THR A 125 5.19 -7.99 -9.89
N LEU A 126 5.72 -8.78 -10.84
CA LEU A 126 5.09 -9.90 -11.51
C LEU A 126 5.75 -11.18 -11.00
N LEU A 127 5.32 -11.67 -9.84
CA LEU A 127 5.89 -12.86 -9.21
C LEU A 127 5.01 -14.08 -9.52
N ARG A 128 5.24 -14.71 -10.68
CA ARG A 128 4.68 -16.04 -10.99
C ARG A 128 5.40 -17.18 -10.24
N GLN A 129 6.56 -16.95 -9.62
CA GLN A 129 7.43 -18.02 -9.10
C GLN A 129 7.54 -18.14 -7.57
N ALA A 130 7.24 -17.12 -6.78
CA ALA A 130 7.43 -17.18 -5.31
C ALA A 130 6.37 -18.03 -4.59
N LEU A 131 5.15 -18.12 -5.12
CA LEU A 131 4.04 -18.89 -4.53
C LEU A 131 4.23 -20.41 -4.61
N ARG A 132 5.18 -20.91 -5.40
CA ARG A 132 5.44 -22.34 -5.52
C ARG A 132 6.20 -22.91 -4.31
N LEU A 133 6.88 -22.06 -3.52
CA LEU A 133 7.76 -22.51 -2.43
C LEU A 133 7.08 -22.57 -1.05
N ASP A 134 6.01 -21.80 -0.82
CA ASP A 134 5.32 -21.78 0.48
C ASP A 134 4.21 -22.85 0.58
N HIS A 135 3.67 -23.34 -0.54
CA HIS A 135 2.67 -24.41 -0.56
C HIS A 135 3.25 -25.82 -0.36
N GLU A 136 4.58 -25.99 -0.40
CA GLU A 136 5.27 -27.27 -0.17
C GLU A 136 5.76 -27.44 1.28
N LYS A 137 5.60 -26.44 2.16
CA LYS A 137 6.13 -26.48 3.53
C LYS A 137 5.14 -26.08 4.64
N SER A 138 3.84 -26.16 4.40
CA SER A 138 2.83 -26.01 5.46
C SER A 138 1.90 -27.21 5.54
#